data_AF-A0A2W6ZD83-F1
#
_entry.id   AF-A0A2W6ZD83-F1
#
_cell.length_a   1.000
_cell.length_b   1.000
_cell.length_c   1.000
_cell.angle_alpha   90.00
_cell.angle_beta   90.00
_cell.angle_gamma   90.00
#
_symmetry.space_group_name_H-M   'P 1'
#
loop_
_entity.id
_entity.type
_entity.pdbx_description
1 polymer ?
#
loop_
_entity_poly.entity_id
_entity_poly.type
_entity_poly.pdbx_seq_one_letter_code
_entity_poly.pdbx_strand_id
1 'polypeptide(L)'
;MRVPSRRLTDADAAIIKALMREGWLQSDIASLMGCNSGRIAEIASGSKFSDIAAADLHTADGASRLARLQVDWTLRIGRQLSAALRPSGTFF
;
A
#
# COMPACT_ATOMS: atom_id res chain seq x y z
N MET A 1 -4.21 2.20 -19.93
CA MET A 1 -4.47 3.35 -19.03
C MET A 1 -3.62 3.16 -17.77
N ARG A 2 -2.68 4.05 -17.47
CA ARG A 2 -1.80 3.94 -16.28
C ARG A 2 -2.61 4.34 -15.05
N VAL A 3 -2.79 3.42 -14.09
CA VAL A 3 -3.44 3.76 -12.82
C VAL A 3 -2.50 4.70 -12.05
N PRO A 4 -2.94 5.90 -11.64
CA PRO A 4 -2.08 6.81 -10.89
C PRO A 4 -1.73 6.22 -9.52
N SER A 5 -0.52 6.52 -9.03
CA SER A 5 -0.10 6.11 -7.68
C SER A 5 -1.06 6.69 -6.64
N ARG A 6 -1.45 5.87 -5.66
CA ARG A 6 -2.23 6.34 -4.50
C ARG A 6 -1.49 7.51 -3.82
N ARG A 7 -2.25 8.54 -3.44
CA ARG A 7 -1.76 9.61 -2.54
C ARG A 7 -1.79 9.08 -1.12
N LEU A 8 -0.67 9.18 -0.42
CA LEU A 8 -0.55 8.74 0.97
C LEU A 8 -1.00 9.86 1.92
N THR A 9 -1.74 9.48 2.96
CA THR A 9 -2.14 10.36 4.06
C THR A 9 -1.21 10.20 5.28
N ASP A 10 -1.32 11.07 6.28
CA ASP A 10 -0.55 10.94 7.54
C ASP A 10 -0.76 9.59 8.20
N ALA A 11 -2.01 9.13 8.29
CA ALA A 11 -2.30 7.83 8.88
C ALA A 11 -1.90 6.64 7.99
N ASP A 12 -1.58 6.86 6.70
CA ASP A 12 -0.93 5.85 5.87
C ASP A 12 0.57 5.79 6.20
N ALA A 13 1.20 6.95 6.37
CA ALA A 13 2.60 7.04 6.80
C ALA A 13 2.83 6.42 8.18
N ALA A 14 1.89 6.58 9.12
CA ALA A 14 1.94 5.94 10.43
C ALA A 14 1.96 4.39 10.33
N ILE A 15 1.13 3.81 9.46
CA ILE A 15 1.12 2.35 9.21
C ILE A 15 2.39 1.91 8.49
N ILE A 16 2.84 2.66 7.48
CA ILE A 16 4.09 2.35 6.74
C ILE A 16 5.28 2.28 7.70
N LYS A 17 5.42 3.28 8.58
CA LYS A 17 6.49 3.31 9.59
C LYS A 17 6.39 2.15 10.57
N ALA A 18 5.17 1.75 10.94
CA ALA A 18 4.96 0.59 11.80
C ALA A 18 5.38 -0.71 11.09
N LEU A 19 4.97 -0.93 9.85
CA LEU A 19 5.37 -2.11 9.06
C LEU A 19 6.89 -2.19 8.84
N MET A 20 7.56 -1.05 8.61
CA MET A 20 9.03 -1.00 8.55
C MET A 20 9.68 -1.42 9.86
N ARG A 21 9.11 -0.99 11.01
CA ARG A 21 9.58 -1.38 12.34
C ARG A 21 9.43 -2.89 12.57
N GLU A 22 8.37 -3.48 12.05
CA GLU A 22 8.14 -4.94 12.02
C GLU A 22 9.03 -5.67 10.98
N GLY A 23 9.93 -4.97 10.29
CA GLY A 23 10.91 -5.57 9.37
C GLY A 23 10.40 -5.87 7.96
N TRP A 24 9.25 -5.33 7.56
CA TRP A 24 8.73 -5.54 6.20
C TRP A 24 9.59 -4.86 5.14
N LEU A 25 9.71 -5.51 3.98
CA LEU A 25 10.40 -4.94 2.83
C LEU A 25 9.64 -3.75 2.26
N GLN A 26 10.37 -2.71 1.85
CA GLN A 26 9.75 -1.51 1.25
C GLN A 26 8.97 -1.83 -0.03
N SER A 27 9.37 -2.85 -0.79
CA SER A 27 8.65 -3.34 -1.98
C SER A 27 7.29 -3.92 -1.63
N ASP A 28 7.20 -4.70 -0.54
CA ASP A 28 5.96 -5.33 -0.11
C ASP A 28 5.02 -4.29 0.47
N ILE A 29 5.55 -3.34 1.24
CA ILE A 29 4.78 -2.18 1.71
C ILE A 29 4.26 -1.36 0.52
N ALA A 30 5.11 -1.07 -0.48
CA ALA A 30 4.68 -0.34 -1.68
C ALA A 30 3.57 -1.09 -2.43
N SER A 31 3.69 -2.41 -2.54
CA SER A 31 2.67 -3.28 -3.11
C SER A 31 1.37 -3.18 -2.33
N LEU A 32 1.40 -3.36 -1.00
CA LEU A 32 0.23 -3.24 -0.11
C LEU A 32 -0.48 -1.90 -0.30
N MET A 33 0.28 -0.81 -0.22
CA MET A 33 -0.25 0.57 -0.31
C MET A 33 -0.70 0.96 -1.72
N GLY A 34 -0.29 0.23 -2.76
CA GLY A 34 -0.61 0.56 -4.15
C GLY A 34 0.08 1.86 -4.60
N CYS A 35 1.33 2.06 -4.19
CA CYS A 35 2.13 3.23 -4.53
C CYS A 35 3.53 2.85 -5.05
N ASN A 36 4.29 3.85 -5.50
CA ASN A 36 5.67 3.68 -5.95
C ASN A 36 6.62 3.42 -4.77
N SER A 37 7.60 2.52 -4.92
CA SER A 37 8.63 2.23 -3.89
C SER A 37 9.46 3.45 -3.48
N GLY A 38 9.72 4.39 -4.40
CA GLY A 38 10.37 5.67 -4.07
C GLY A 38 9.58 6.49 -3.07
N ARG A 39 8.24 6.41 -3.07
CA ARG A 39 7.40 7.08 -2.06
C ARG A 39 7.59 6.46 -0.67
N ILE A 40 7.77 5.13 -0.62
CA ILE A 40 8.08 4.42 0.62
C ILE A 40 9.48 4.80 1.12
N ALA A 41 10.47 4.94 0.23
CA ALA A 41 11.81 5.40 0.58
C ALA A 41 11.85 6.85 1.11
N GLU A 42 11.03 7.76 0.55
CA GLU A 42 10.87 9.12 1.08
C GLU A 42 10.32 9.13 2.53
N ILE A 43 9.42 8.20 2.87
CA ILE A 43 8.90 8.05 4.24
C ILE A 43 9.95 7.40 5.15
N ALA A 44 10.65 6.37 4.67
CA ALA A 44 11.69 5.67 5.42
C ALA A 44 12.85 6.60 5.82
N SER A 45 13.26 7.49 4.91
CA SER A 45 14.31 8.48 5.15
C SER A 45 13.85 9.67 6.00
N GLY A 46 12.54 9.80 6.27
CA GLY A 46 11.97 10.97 6.93
C GLY A 46 11.85 12.21 6.05
N SER A 47 12.17 12.14 4.76
CA SER A 47 12.01 13.26 3.82
C SER A 47 10.56 13.70 3.66
N LYS A 48 9.60 12.81 3.91
CA LYS A 48 8.17 13.11 4.01
C LYS A 48 7.56 12.53 5.27
N PHE A 49 6.56 13.23 5.81
CA PHE A 49 5.84 12.83 7.02
C PHE A 49 6.81 12.62 8.20
N SER A 50 7.87 13.42 8.30
CA SER A 50 8.88 13.34 9.38
C SER A 50 8.24 13.27 10.76
N ASP A 51 7.23 14.10 10.97
CA ASP A 51 6.61 14.36 12.27
C ASP A 51 5.56 13.31 12.66
N ILE A 52 5.24 12.39 11.74
CA ILE A 52 4.24 11.34 11.97
C ILE A 52 4.88 10.16 12.70
N ALA A 53 4.41 9.86 13.90
CA ALA A 53 4.81 8.66 14.63
C ALA A 53 4.27 7.38 13.96
N ALA A 54 4.97 6.26 14.15
CA ALA A 54 4.42 4.97 13.72
C ALA A 54 3.17 4.61 14.54
N ALA A 55 2.19 4.02 13.88
CA ALA A 55 0.99 3.50 14.54
C ALA A 55 1.32 2.25 15.38
N ASP A 56 0.49 1.95 16.36
CA ASP A 56 0.48 0.66 17.05
C ASP A 56 -0.50 -0.30 16.35
N LEU A 57 0.05 -1.32 15.69
CA LEU A 57 -0.70 -2.30 14.90
C LEU A 57 -1.50 -3.27 15.77
N HIS A 58 -1.21 -3.37 17.07
CA HIS A 58 -1.88 -4.30 17.99
C HIS A 58 -3.13 -3.71 18.64
N THR A 59 -3.37 -2.41 18.46
CA THR A 59 -4.63 -1.78 18.85
C THR A 59 -5.77 -2.18 17.91
N ALA A 60 -7.03 -2.08 18.38
CA ALA A 60 -8.20 -2.36 17.55
C ALA A 60 -8.27 -1.45 16.31
N ASP A 61 -7.87 -0.18 16.43
CA ASP A 61 -7.82 0.76 15.30
C ASP A 61 -6.72 0.39 14.30
N GLY A 62 -5.50 0.12 14.79
CA GLY A 62 -4.36 -0.30 13.96
C GLY A 62 -4.65 -1.59 13.19
N ALA A 63 -5.17 -2.60 13.88
CA ALA A 63 -5.57 -3.87 13.27
C ALA A 63 -6.68 -3.69 12.23
N SER A 64 -7.71 -2.90 12.56
CA SER A 64 -8.81 -2.60 11.62
C SER A 64 -8.31 -1.89 10.36
N ARG A 65 -7.35 -0.99 10.51
CA ARG A 65 -6.77 -0.26 9.38
C ARG A 65 -5.92 -1.15 8.49
N LEU A 66 -5.11 -2.04 9.08
CA LEU A 66 -4.33 -3.02 8.33
C LEU A 66 -5.23 -4.00 7.58
N ALA A 67 -6.32 -4.46 8.20
CA ALA A 67 -7.32 -5.31 7.56
C ALA A 67 -7.97 -4.64 6.33
N ARG A 68 -8.31 -3.35 6.42
CA ARG A 68 -8.82 -2.58 5.27
C ARG A 68 -7.78 -2.51 4.14
N LEU A 69 -6.52 -2.22 4.45
CA LEU A 69 -5.44 -2.20 3.46
C LEU A 69 -5.27 -3.57 2.78
N GLN A 70 -5.37 -4.67 3.52
CA GLN A 70 -5.31 -6.02 2.97
C GLN A 70 -6.49 -6.30 2.03
N VAL A 71 -7.71 -5.91 2.40
CA VAL A 71 -8.91 -6.07 1.56
C VAL A 71 -8.76 -5.26 0.27
N ASP A 72 -8.36 -3.99 0.36
CA ASP A 72 -8.15 -3.12 -0.79
C ASP A 72 -7.07 -3.68 -1.73
N TRP A 73 -5.98 -4.18 -1.17
CA TRP A 73 -4.91 -4.85 -1.91
C TRP A 73 -5.42 -6.09 -2.65
N THR A 74 -6.14 -6.96 -1.94
CA THR A 74 -6.71 -8.20 -2.49
C THR A 74 -7.65 -7.91 -3.66
N LEU A 75 -8.57 -6.96 -3.48
CA LEU A 75 -9.50 -6.55 -4.53
C LEU A 75 -8.78 -5.94 -5.74
N ARG A 76 -7.72 -5.15 -5.51
CA ARG A 76 -6.93 -4.55 -6.59
C ARG A 76 -6.19 -5.61 -7.39
N ILE A 77 -5.49 -6.53 -6.73
CA ILE A 77 -4.76 -7.61 -7.41
C ILE A 77 -5.74 -8.53 -8.15
N GLY A 78 -6.87 -8.90 -7.52
CA GLY A 78 -7.91 -9.71 -8.15
C GLY A 78 -8.45 -9.07 -9.43
N ARG A 79 -8.70 -7.75 -9.45
CA ARG A 79 -9.09 -7.03 -10.66
C ARG A 79 -8.01 -7.03 -11.74
N GLN A 80 -6.74 -6.88 -11.38
CA GLN A 80 -5.62 -6.90 -12.33
C GLN A 80 -5.45 -8.28 -12.96
N LEU A 81 -5.50 -9.35 -12.16
CA LEU A 81 -5.45 -10.72 -12.65
C LEU A 81 -6.66 -11.03 -13.54
N SER A 82 -7.87 -10.65 -13.12
CA SER A 82 -9.07 -10.83 -13.93
C SER A 82 -9.00 -10.09 -15.27
N ALA A 83 -8.38 -8.90 -15.31
CA ALA A 83 -8.18 -8.17 -16.55
C ALA A 83 -7.16 -8.85 -17.47
N ALA A 84 -6.07 -9.40 -16.91
CA ALA A 84 -5.05 -10.11 -17.66
C ALA A 84 -5.56 -11.43 -18.28
N LEU A 85 -6.54 -12.07 -17.65
CA LEU A 85 -7.18 -13.30 -18.15
C LEU A 85 -8.28 -13.04 -19.19
N ARG A 86 -8.66 -11.79 -19.48
CA ARG A 86 -9.65 -11.52 -20.54
C ARG A 86 -9.02 -11.84 -21.90
N PRO A 87 -9.67 -12.66 -22.74
CA PRO A 87 -9.16 -12.96 -24.07
C PRO A 87 -9.02 -11.67 -24.88
N SER A 88 -7.83 -11.46 -25.45
CA SER A 88 -7.53 -10.35 -26.35
C SER A 88 -8.25 -10.56 -27.68
N GLY A 89 -9.51 -10.12 -27.76
CA GLY A 89 -10.26 -10.02 -29.01
C GLY A 89 -10.91 -11.34 -29.48
N THR A 90 -12.23 -11.38 -29.42
CA THR A 90 -13.01 -12.00 -30.51
C THR A 90 -13.20 -10.87 -31.51
N PHE A 91 -12.33 -10.81 -32.51
CA PHE A 91 -12.60 -10.02 -33.71
C PHE A 91 -13.48 -10.88 -34.62
N PHE A 92 -14.72 -10.45 -34.84
CA PHE A 92 -15.58 -10.95 -35.93
C PHE A 92 -15.28 -10.16 -37.19
#